data_AF-A0A7W3TGB7-F1
#
_entry.id   AF-A0A7W3TGB7-F1
#
_cell.length_a   1.000
_cell.length_b   1.000
_cell.length_c   1.000
_cell.angle_alpha   90.00
_cell.angle_beta   90.00
_cell.angle_gamma   90.00
#
_symmetry.space_group_name_H-M   'P 1'
#
loop_
_entity.id
_entity.type
_entity.pdbx_description
1 polymer ?
#
loop_
_entity_poly.entity_id
_entity_poly.type
_entity_poly.pdbx_seq_one_letter_code
_entity_poly.pdbx_strand_id
1 'polypeptide(L)' 'MSTHTWTSRQKVGSPVIRVLLVHETPLLRSALAAALGADPELRVEATSWREATEGDRLTRADVCVVDTDTPDP' A
#
# COMPACT_ATOMS: atom_id res chain seq x y z
N MET A 1 -22.22 29.96 -26.64
CA MET A 1 -22.60 29.94 -25.21
C MET A 1 -23.24 28.57 -24.98
N SER A 2 -22.65 27.61 -24.27
CA SER A 2 -21.99 27.69 -22.97
C SER A 2 -20.91 26.61 -22.84
N THR A 3 -19.70 27.01 -22.47
CA THR A 3 -18.62 26.11 -22.05
C THR A 3 -18.87 25.71 -20.60
N HIS A 4 -19.28 24.47 -20.35
CA HIS A 4 -19.30 23.91 -19.01
C HIS A 4 -17.86 23.64 -18.59
N THR A 5 -17.23 24.64 -18.00
CA THR A 5 -15.95 24.48 -17.31
C THR A 5 -16.21 23.65 -16.06
N TRP A 6 -15.83 22.37 -16.12
CA TRP A 6 -15.77 21.52 -14.94
C TRP A 6 -14.71 22.12 -14.01
N THR A 7 -15.19 22.88 -13.03
CA THR A 7 -14.34 23.41 -11.96
C THR A 7 -13.80 22.22 -11.17
N SER A 8 -12.50 22.00 -11.25
CA SER A 8 -11.78 21.06 -10.41
C SER A 8 -12.01 21.48 -8.96
N ARG A 9 -12.88 20.73 -8.27
CA ARG A 9 -12.99 20.82 -6.82
C ARG A 9 -11.60 20.49 -6.28
N GLN A 10 -10.92 21.46 -5.69
CA GLN A 10 -9.66 21.24 -4.99
C GLN A 10 -9.89 20.11 -3.98
N LYS A 11 -9.27 18.95 -4.23
CA LYS A 11 -9.35 17.77 -3.37
C LYS A 11 -8.59 18.16 -2.09
N VAL A 12 -9.30 18.67 -1.08
CA VAL A 12 -8.79 18.76 0.29
C VAL A 12 -8.17 17.41 0.58
N GLY A 13 -6.87 17.41 0.90
CA GLY A 13 -5.97 16.25 0.80
C GLY A 13 -6.66 14.95 1.16
N SER A 14 -6.84 14.07 0.15
CA SER A 14 -7.44 12.77 0.39
C SER A 14 -6.60 12.02 1.42
N PRO A 15 -7.25 11.38 2.41
CA PRO A 15 -6.51 10.67 3.46
C PRO A 15 -5.67 9.58 2.80
N VAL A 16 -4.37 9.60 3.08
CA VAL A 16 -3.41 8.62 2.55
C VAL A 16 -3.65 7.29 3.27
N ILE A 17 -3.87 6.22 2.51
CA ILE A 17 -4.05 4.86 3.03
C ILE A 17 -2.67 4.26 3.32
N ARG A 18 -2.44 3.83 4.55
CA ARG A 18 -1.19 3.16 4.97
C ARG A 18 -1.30 1.66 4.66
N VAL A 19 -0.53 1.21 3.68
CA VAL A 19 -0.47 -0.18 3.24
C VAL A 19 0.78 -0.85 3.79
N LEU A 20 0.62 -1.98 4.48
CA LEU A 20 1.73 -2.87 4.82
C LEU A 20 1.73 -4.05 3.85
N LEU A 21 2.72 -4.11 2.97
CA LEU A 21 2.96 -5.23 2.07
C LEU A 21 3.91 -6.22 2.74
N VAL A 22 3.46 -7.46 2.94
CA VAL A 22 4.23 -8.54 3.57
C VAL A 22 4.39 -9.67 2.57
N HIS A 23 5.63 -9.97 2.18
CA HIS A 23 5.93 -11.02 1.21
C HIS A 23 7.36 -11.56 1.42
N GLU A 24 7.53 -12.88 1.41
CA GLU A 24 8.85 -13.50 1.62
C GLU A 24 9.77 -13.36 0.41
N THR A 25 9.23 -13.36 -0.80
CA THR A 25 10.02 -13.30 -2.03
C THR A 25 10.48 -11.85 -2.29
N PRO A 26 11.79 -11.52 -2.16
CA PRO A 26 12.24 -10.12 -2.21
C PRO A 26 11.96 -9.43 -3.54
N LEU A 27 12.00 -10.18 -4.65
CA LEU A 27 11.67 -9.68 -5.99
C LEU A 27 10.20 -9.25 -6.07
N LEU A 28 9.28 -10.13 -5.67
CA LEU A 28 7.84 -9.86 -5.70
C LEU A 28 7.47 -8.75 -4.73
N ARG A 29 8.05 -8.76 -3.52
CA ARG A 29 7.90 -7.69 -2.55
C ARG A 29 8.29 -6.32 -3.13
N SER A 30 9.44 -6.24 -3.79
CA SER A 30 9.92 -4.99 -4.38
C SER A 30 9.05 -4.55 -5.56
N ALA A 31 8.66 -5.48 -6.43
CA ALA A 31 7.82 -5.20 -7.59
C ALA A 31 6.43 -4.70 -7.18
N LEU A 32 5.79 -5.37 -6.22
CA LEU A 32 4.48 -4.98 -5.69
C LEU A 32 4.56 -3.65 -4.93
N ALA A 33 5.63 -3.42 -4.15
CA ALA A 33 5.84 -2.14 -3.48
C ALA A 33 5.94 -0.99 -4.50
N ALA A 34 6.66 -1.19 -5.60
CA ALA A 34 6.78 -0.20 -6.67
C ALA A 34 5.44 0.03 -7.39
N ALA A 35 4.68 -1.04 -7.66
CA ALA A 35 3.38 -0.95 -8.31
C ALA A 35 2.34 -0.20 -7.45
N LEU A 36 2.26 -0.54 -6.15
CA LEU A 36 1.37 0.13 -5.21
C LEU A 36 1.81 1.57 -4.92
N GLY A 37 3.12 1.81 -4.80
CA GLY A 37 3.69 3.13 -4.52
C GLY A 37 3.56 4.13 -5.68
N ALA A 38 3.13 3.69 -6.86
CA ALA A 38 2.81 4.59 -7.97
C ALA A 38 1.51 5.37 -7.74
N ASP A 39 0.63 4.91 -6.82
CA ASP A 39 -0.59 5.62 -6.45
C ASP A 39 -0.29 6.63 -5.32
N PRO A 40 -0.50 7.94 -5.55
CA PRO A 40 -0.23 8.98 -4.56
C PRO A 40 -1.18 8.96 -3.34
N GLU A 41 -2.29 8.23 -3.42
CA GLU A 41 -3.21 8.03 -2.28
C GLU A 41 -2.74 6.90 -1.35
N LEU A 42 -1.68 6.17 -1.71
CA LEU A 42 -1.13 5.07 -0.94
C LEU A 42 0.24 5.43 -0.32
N ARG A 43 0.43 5.08 0.94
CA ARG A 43 1.73 5.03 1.60
C ARG A 43 2.07 3.58 1.90
N VAL A 44 3.02 3.04 1.15
CA VAL A 44 3.38 1.62 1.21
C VAL A 44 4.64 1.42 2.04
N GLU A 45 4.57 0.52 3.03
CA GLU A 45 5.73 -0.07 3.71
C GLU A 45 5.79 -1.55 3.33
N ALA A 46 6.96 -2.03 2.92
CA ALA A 46 7.16 -3.41 2.47
C ALA A 46 8.12 -4.16 3.39
N THR A 47 7.77 -5.40 3.76
CA THR A 47 8.52 -6.18 4.76
C THR A 47 8.32 -7.70 4.56
N SER A 48 9.07 -8.54 5.28
CA SER A 48 8.82 -10.00 5.34
C SER A 48 7.89 -10.32 6.51
N TRP A 49 7.34 -11.53 6.57
CA TRP A 49 6.54 -12.01 7.70
C TRP A 49 7.29 -11.92 9.02
N ARG A 50 8.57 -12.33 9.02
CA ARG A 50 9.42 -12.24 10.21
C ARG A 50 9.42 -10.80 10.76
N GLU A 51 9.72 -9.84 9.90
CA GLU A 51 9.81 -8.42 10.26
C GLU A 51 8.44 -7.75 10.46
N ALA A 52 7.35 -8.28 9.90
CA ALA A 52 5.99 -7.79 10.08
C ALA A 52 5.43 -8.11 11.47
N THR A 53 5.80 -9.29 12.00
CA THR A 53 5.43 -9.71 13.36
C THR A 53 6.25 -9.02 14.44
N GLU A 54 7.36 -8.38 14.07
CA GLU A 54 8.18 -7.58 14.96
C GLU A 54 7.62 -6.13 15.04
N GLY A 55 7.24 -5.69 16.25
CA GLY A 55 6.82 -4.31 16.50
C GLY A 55 5.34 -4.01 16.25
N ASP A 56 5.02 -2.76 15.90
CA ASP A 56 3.64 -2.24 15.80
C ASP A 56 3.14 -2.06 14.36
N ARG A 57 3.90 -2.54 13.37
CA ARG A 57 3.65 -2.37 11.93
C ARG A 57 2.24 -2.81 11.52
N LEU A 58 1.84 -4.02 11.93
CA LEU A 58 0.51 -4.57 11.64
C LEU A 58 -0.61 -3.70 12.21
N THR A 59 -0.43 -3.16 13.43
CA THR A 59 -1.44 -2.32 14.09
C THR A 59 -1.49 -0.90 13.55
N ARG A 60 -0.44 -0.44 12.86
CA ARG A 60 -0.38 0.88 12.24
C ARG A 60 -0.89 0.92 10.82
N ALA A 61 -0.95 -0.21 10.14
CA ALA A 61 -1.47 -0.29 8.78
C ALA A 61 -2.99 -0.09 8.75
N ASP A 62 -3.50 0.60 7.73
CA ASP A 62 -4.94 0.62 7.45
C ASP A 62 -5.34 -0.63 6.65
N VAL A 63 -4.43 -1.12 5.79
CA VAL A 63 -4.61 -2.33 4.97
C VAL A 63 -3.31 -3.14 4.96
N CYS A 64 -3.42 -4.46 5.09
CA CYS A 64 -2.30 -5.38 4.89
C CYS A 64 -2.48 -6.15 3.56
N VAL A 65 -1.45 -6.16 2.74
CA VAL A 65 -1.35 -7.03 1.56
C VAL A 65 -0.36 -8.12 1.90
N VAL A 66 -0.84 -9.34 2.04
CA VAL A 66 -0.06 -10.46 2.56
C VAL A 66 0.02 -11.54 1.51
N ASP A 67 1.24 -12.02 1.28
CA ASP A 67 1.50 -13.25 0.56
C ASP A 67 0.86 -14.44 1.28
N THR A 68 0.01 -15.18 0.57
CA THR A 68 -0.70 -16.35 1.09
C THR A 68 0.00 -17.66 0.74
N ASP A 69 1.13 -17.63 0.03
CA ASP A 69 1.93 -18.81 -0.22
C ASP A 69 2.51 -19.29 1.11
N THR A 70 1.76 -20.15 1.79
CA THR A 70 2.25 -20.94 2.91
C THR A 70 3.25 -21.96 2.34
N PRO A 71 4.47 -22.10 2.90
CA PRO A 71 5.23 -23.32 2.66
C PRO A 71 4.32 -24.50 3.04
N ASP A 72 4.20 -25.48 2.15
CA ASP A 72 3.49 -26.73 2.45
C ASP A 72 3.98 -27.26 3.81
N PRO A 73 3.07 -27.74 4.69
CA PRO A 73 3.42 -28.23 6.01
C PRO A 73 4.39 -29.42 6.00
#